data_AF-A0A6V7IW76-F1
#
_entry.id   AF-A0A6V7IW76-F1
#
_cell.length_a   1.000
_cell.length_b   1.000
_cell.length_c   1.000
_cell.angle_alpha   90.00
_cell.angle_beta   90.00
_cell.angle_gamma   90.00
#
_symmetry.space_group_name_H-M   'P 1'
#
loop_
_entity.id
_entity.type
_entity.pdbx_description
1 polymer ?
#
loop_
_entity_poly.entity_id
_entity_poly.type
_entity_poly.pdbx_seq_one_letter_code
_entity_poly.pdbx_strand_id
1 'polypeptide(L)' 'KIPEKSIILLHACAHNPTGVDPKPEQWAELSALIKKKNLFPFFDMAYQGFAS' A
#
# COMPACT_ATOMS: atom_id res chain seq x y z
N LYS A 1 15.17 -11.14 -0.48
CA LYS A 1 14.66 -10.40 0.72
C LYS A 1 14.70 -8.91 0.38
N ILE A 2 13.65 -8.13 0.61
CA ILE A 2 13.65 -6.69 0.29
C ILE A 2 14.63 -5.98 1.24
N PRO A 3 15.59 -5.18 0.75
CA PRO A 3 16.52 -4.42 1.60
C PRO A 3 15.79 -3.40 2.48
N GLU A 4 16.32 -3.14 3.68
CA GLU A 4 15.82 -2.04 4.51
C GLU A 4 15.92 -0.70 3.76
N LYS A 5 15.02 0.22 4.09
CA LYS A 5 14.87 1.54 3.47
C LYS A 5 14.49 1.52 1.99
N SER A 6 14.21 0.35 1.41
CA SER A 6 13.61 0.27 0.08
C SER A 6 12.24 0.94 0.08
N ILE A 7 11.91 1.55 -1.05
CA ILE A 7 10.60 2.17 -1.28
C ILE A 7 9.62 1.09 -1.74
N ILE A 8 8.43 1.09 -1.16
CA ILE A 8 7.29 0.29 -1.61
C ILE A 8 6.22 1.25 -2.13
N LEU A 9 5.91 1.14 -3.42
CA LEU A 9 4.82 1.86 -4.07
C LEU A 9 3.50 1.14 -3.80
N LEU A 10 2.51 1.86 -3.29
CA LEU A 10 1.17 1.35 -3.02
C LEU A 10 0.15 2.25 -3.70
N HIS A 11 -0.78 1.68 -4.46
CA HIS A 11 -1.98 2.42 -4.87
C HIS A 11 -2.85 2.59 -3.63
N ALA A 12 -3.21 3.83 -3.28
CA ALA A 12 -3.98 4.09 -2.06
C ALA A 12 -5.43 3.60 -2.16
N CYS A 13 -5.97 3.57 -3.37
CA CYS A 13 -7.30 3.05 -3.68
C CYS A 13 -7.43 2.77 -5.18
N ALA A 14 -8.49 2.08 -5.58
CA ALA A 14 -8.84 1.75 -6.96
C ALA A 14 -7.63 1.18 -7.74
N HIS A 15 -7.01 0.11 -7.21
CA HIS A 15 -5.78 -0.43 -7.75
C HIS A 15 -5.86 -0.68 -9.27
N ASN A 16 -5.09 0.06 -10.06
CA ASN A 16 -4.98 -0.18 -11.50
C ASN A 16 -3.95 -1.30 -11.80
N PRO A 17 -4.25 -2.30 -12.65
CA PRO A 17 -5.47 -2.47 -13.45
C PRO A 17 -6.53 -3.39 -12.82
N THR A 18 -6.23 -4.01 -11.69
CA THR A 18 -7.05 -5.13 -11.17
C THR A 18 -8.39 -4.70 -10.56
N GLY A 19 -8.50 -3.45 -10.10
CA GLY A 19 -9.63 -2.91 -9.34
C GLY A 19 -9.78 -3.48 -7.93
N VAL A 20 -8.81 -4.27 -7.44
CA VAL A 20 -8.91 -4.95 -6.14
C VAL A 20 -8.04 -4.24 -5.11
N ASP A 21 -8.70 -3.70 -4.09
CA ASP A 21 -8.05 -3.04 -2.96
C ASP A 21 -8.00 -3.96 -1.72
N PRO A 22 -6.98 -3.82 -0.86
CA PRO A 22 -6.98 -4.48 0.45
C PRO A 22 -8.13 -3.98 1.32
N LYS A 23 -8.70 -4.89 2.12
CA LYS A 23 -9.64 -4.53 3.19
C LYS A 23 -8.94 -3.73 4.30
N PRO A 24 -9.69 -2.99 5.15
CA PRO A 24 -9.10 -2.23 6.25
C PRO A 24 -8.18 -3.05 7.16
N GLU A 25 -8.52 -4.30 7.44
CA GLU A 25 -7.73 -5.19 8.29
C GLU A 25 -6.41 -5.58 7.60
N GLN A 26 -6.44 -5.79 6.29
CA GLN A 26 -5.25 -6.08 5.49
C GLN A 26 -4.33 -4.86 5.39
N TRP A 27 -4.88 -3.65 5.32
CA TRP A 27 -4.09 -2.42 5.43
C TRP A 27 -3.38 -2.30 6.77
N ALA A 28 -4.03 -2.68 7.87
CA ALA A 28 -3.40 -2.71 9.19
C ALA A 28 -2.24 -3.71 9.25
N GLU A 29 -2.41 -4.91 8.68
CA GLU A 29 -1.34 -5.91 8.56
C GLU A 29 -0.16 -5.41 7.71
N LEU A 30 -0.44 -4.79 6.57
CA LEU A 30 0.58 -4.18 5.70
C LEU A 30 1.37 -3.10 6.45
N SER A 31 0.69 -2.21 7.16
CA SER A 31 1.32 -1.17 7.98
C SER A 31 2.28 -1.76 9.00
N ALA A 32 1.85 -2.78 9.74
CA ALA A 32 2.70 -3.48 10.71
C ALA A 32 3.93 -4.13 10.05
N LEU A 33 3.75 -4.75 8.88
CA LEU A 33 4.81 -5.40 8.12
C LEU A 33 5.84 -4.42 7.57
N ILE A 34 5.39 -3.31 6.98
CA ILE A 34 6.23 -2.24 6.43
C ILE A 34 7.10 -1.64 7.53
N LYS A 35 6.49 -1.33 8.68
CA LYS A 35 7.21 -0.83 9.86
C LYS A 35 8.23 -1.85 10.38
N LYS A 36 7.84 -3.12 10.53
CA LYS A 36 8.74 -4.20 10.99
C LYS A 36 9.94 -4.40 10.06
N LYS A 37 9.78 -4.18 8.76
CA LYS A 37 10.82 -4.37 7.75
C LYS A 37 11.63 -3.09 7.44
N ASN A 38 11.38 -1.99 8.16
CA ASN A 38 12.05 -0.71 7.93
C ASN A 38 11.94 -0.24 6.46
N LEU A 39 10.76 -0.40 5.85
CA LEU A 39 10.49 0.00 4.46
C LEU A 39 9.86 1.39 4.43
N PHE A 40 10.04 2.11 3.32
CA PHE A 40 9.44 3.42 3.10
C PHE A 40 8.18 3.28 2.23
N PRO A 41 6.96 3.48 2.77
CA PRO A 41 5.75 3.45 1.97
C PRO A 41 5.61 4.74 1.15
N PHE A 42 5.35 4.61 -0.15
CA PHE A 42 5.01 5.72 -1.04
C PHE A 42 3.67 5.43 -1.70
N PHE A 43 2.71 6.34 -1.51
CA PHE A 43 1.35 6.15 -2.00
C PHE A 43 1.13 6.86 -3.33
N ASP A 44 0.71 6.11 -4.33
CA ASP A 44 0.08 6.66 -5.52
C ASP A 44 -1.42 6.87 -5.24
N MET A 45 -1.86 8.13 -5.36
CA MET A 45 -3.21 8.57 -5.02
C MET A 45 -3.91 9.20 -6.24
N ALA A 46 -3.80 8.59 -7.41
CA ALA A 46 -4.41 9.13 -8.63
C ALA A 46 -5.95 9.10 -8.66
N TYR A 47 -6.60 8.23 -7.87
CA TYR A 47 -8.05 7.92 -7.99
C TYR A 47 -8.88 8.17 -6.73
N GLN A 48 -8.43 9.07 -5.84
CA GLN A 48 -9.20 9.41 -4.64
C GLN A 48 -10.63 9.86 -5.02
N GLY A 49 -11.64 9.24 -4.39
CA GLY A 49 -13.05 9.51 -4.66
C GLY A 49 -13.72 8.58 -5.67
N PHE A 50 -12.97 7.68 -6.34
CA PHE A 50 -13.52 6.67 -7.25
C PHE A 50 -13.70 5.28 -6.60
N ALA A 51 -13.15 5.09 -5.40
CA ALA A 51 -13.32 3.90 -4.58
C ALA A 51 -13.87 4.27 -3.21
N SER A 52 -14.59 3.34 -2.58
CA SER A 52 -15.33 3.51 -1.32
C SER A 52 -15.16 2.30 -0.41
#